data_AF-H2C764-F1
#
_entry.id   AF-H2C764-F1
#
_cell.length_a   1.000
_cell.length_b   1.000
_cell.length_c   1.000
_cell.angle_alpha   90.00
_cell.angle_beta   90.00
_cell.angle_gamma   90.00
#
_symmetry.space_group_name_H-M   'P 1'
#
loop_
_entity.id
_entity.type
_entity.pdbx_description
1 polymer ?
#
loop_
_entity_poly.entity_id
_entity_poly.type
_entity_poly.pdbx_seq_one_letter_code
_entity_poly.pdbx_strand_id
1 'polypeptide(L)' 'MKILFALISTGLAGGVRYIFEVANGLKDKGHDVKIVALAGDHS' A
#
# COMPACT_ATOMS: atom_id res chain seq x y z
N MET A 1 6.13 -4.91 -13.22
CA MET A 1 7.08 -5.27 -12.13
C MET A 1 6.28 -5.63 -10.88
N LYS A 2 6.81 -6.47 -9.99
CA LYS A 2 6.17 -6.80 -8.71
C LYS A 2 6.67 -5.85 -7.62
N ILE A 3 5.76 -5.21 -6.89
CA ILE A 3 6.06 -4.16 -5.90
C ILE A 3 5.29 -4.47 -4.61
N LEU A 4 6.01 -4.49 -3.47
CA LEU A 4 5.44 -4.74 -2.15
C LEU A 4 5.64 -3.51 -1.26
N PHE A 5 4.55 -2.98 -0.71
CA PHE A 5 4.58 -2.01 0.39
C PHE A 5 4.30 -2.74 1.69
N ALA A 6 5.28 -2.75 2.59
CA ALA A 6 5.11 -3.24 3.96
C ALA A 6 4.92 -2.03 4.89
N LEU A 7 3.74 -1.93 5.51
CA LEU A 7 3.35 -0.81 6.36
C LEU A 7 3.10 -1.32 7.78
N ILE A 8 3.34 -0.49 8.80
CA ILE A 8 3.00 -0.86 10.17
C ILE A 8 1.47 -1.04 10.29
N SER A 9 0.68 -0.13 9.72
CA SER A 9 -0.78 -0.23 9.62
C SER A 9 -1.30 0.32 8.30
N THR A 10 -2.56 0.04 7.98
CA THR A 10 -3.31 0.56 6.82
C THR A 10 -4.18 1.77 7.15
N GLY A 11 -4.14 2.26 8.40
CA GLY A 11 -4.91 3.43 8.81
C GLY A 11 -4.66 4.63 7.89
N LEU A 12 -5.73 5.14 7.27
CA LEU A 12 -5.71 6.20 6.23
C LEU A 12 -5.41 7.60 6.78
N ALA A 13 -4.35 7.72 7.59
CA ALA A 13 -3.86 8.97 8.15
C ALA A 13 -2.45 9.27 7.63
N GLY A 14 -2.20 10.55 7.36
CA GLY A 14 -0.88 11.07 7.00
C GLY A 14 -0.21 10.30 5.86
N GLY A 15 1.03 9.84 6.10
CA GLY A 15 1.87 9.19 5.09
C GLY A 15 1.29 7.90 4.49
N VAL A 16 0.43 7.19 5.21
CA VAL A 16 -0.21 5.97 4.69
C VAL A 16 -1.08 6.28 3.48
N ARG A 17 -1.83 7.39 3.51
CA ARG A 17 -2.67 7.82 2.39
C ARG A 17 -1.85 8.06 1.12
N TYR A 18 -0.69 8.71 1.26
CA TYR A 18 0.19 8.97 0.11
C TYR A 18 0.71 7.66 -0.51
N ILE A 19 1.00 6.66 0.31
CA ILE A 19 1.43 5.33 -0.16
C ILE A 19 0.32 4.66 -0.98
N PHE A 20 -0.95 4.77 -0.56
CA PHE A 20 -2.08 4.27 -1.35
C PHE A 20 -2.23 5.01 -2.69
N GLU A 21 -2.05 6.33 -2.72
CA GLU A 21 -2.10 7.11 -3.97
C GLU A 21 -0.99 6.67 -4.95
N VAL A 22 0.24 6.46 -4.45
CA VAL A 22 1.36 5.94 -5.25
C VAL A 22 1.10 4.52 -5.72
N ALA A 23 0.61 3.64 -4.84
CA ALA A 23 0.29 2.26 -5.17
C ALA A 23 -0.77 2.15 -6.27
N ASN A 24 -1.80 3.00 -6.22
CA ASN A 24 -2.81 3.07 -7.27
C ASN A 24 -2.22 3.53 -8.60
N GLY A 25 -1.42 4.60 -8.61
CA GLY A 25 -0.76 5.06 -9.83
C GLY A 25 0.19 4.01 -10.45
N LEU A 26 0.80 3.15 -9.63
CA LEU A 26 1.60 2.02 -10.10
C LEU A 26 0.73 0.90 -10.65
N LYS A 27 -0.41 0.59 -10.01
CA LYS A 27 -1.37 -0.38 -10.52
C LYS A 27 -1.92 0.03 -11.89
N ASP A 28 -2.27 1.31 -12.06
CA ASP A 28 -2.79 1.86 -13.32
C ASP A 28 -1.77 1.79 -14.47
N LYS A 29 -0.48 1.75 -14.13
CA LYS A 29 0.63 1.54 -15.08
C LYS A 29 0.92 0.06 -15.38
N GLY A 30 0.10 -0.87 -14.87
CA GLY A 30 0.23 -2.31 -15.11
C GLY A 30 1.26 -3.01 -14.21
N HIS A 31 1.64 -2.41 -13.08
CA HIS A 31 2.47 -3.09 -12.08
C HIS A 31 1.62 -3.99 -11.17
N ASP A 32 2.21 -5.11 -10.75
CA ASP A 32 1.63 -6.00 -9.73
C ASP A 32 2.01 -5.44 -8.36
N VAL A 33 1.04 -4.83 -7.68
CA VAL A 33 1.25 -4.10 -6.42
C VAL A 33 0.52 -4.80 -5.29
N LYS A 34 1.24 -5.07 -4.20
CA LYS A 34 0.69 -5.63 -2.97
C LYS A 34 1.01 -4.70 -1.78
N ILE A 35 0.04 -4.53 -0.90
CA ILE A 35 0.21 -3.81 0.37
C ILE A 35 -0.02 -4.81 1.50
N VAL A 36 0.85 -4.83 2.50
CA VAL A 36 0.76 -5.69 3.68
C VAL A 36 0.91 -4.83 4.92
N ALA A 37 -0.02 -4.95 5.86
CA ALA A 37 0.12 -4.43 7.21
C ALA A 37 0.88 -5.44 8.09
N LEU A 38 1.86 -4.93 8.84
CA LEU A 38 2.68 -5.71 9.75
C LEU A 38 2.09 -5.78 11.16
N ALA A 39 1.21 -4.84 11.53
CA ALA A 39 0.52 -4.82 12.80
C ALA A 39 -1.00 -4.74 12.59
N GLY A 40 -1.73 -5.70 13.20
CA GLY A 40 -3.12 -5.55 13.65
C GLY A 40 -4.25 -5.42 12.63
N ASP A 41 -4.03 -4.92 11.42
CA ASP A 41 -5.11 -4.64 10.44
C ASP A 41 -5.52 -5.87 9.62
N HIS A 42 -5.57 -7.04 10.26
CA HIS A 42 -6.22 -8.23 9.70
C HIS A 42 -7.61 -8.32 10.33
N SER A 43 -8.62 -7.80 9.63
CA SER A 43 -10.03 -8.14 9.83
C SER A 43 -10.57 -8.75 8.54
#